data_AF-A0A1W2GEZ4-F1
#
_entry.id   AF-A0A1W2GEZ4-F1
#
_cell.length_a   1.000
_cell.length_b   1.000
_cell.length_c   1.000
_cell.angle_alpha   90.00
_cell.angle_beta   90.00
_cell.angle_gamma   90.00
#
_symmetry.space_group_name_H-M   'P 1'
#
loop_
_entity.id
_entity.type
_entity.pdbx_description
1 polymer ?
#
loop_
_entity_poly.entity_id
_entity_poly.type
_entity_poly.pdbx_seq_one_letter_code
_entity_poly.pdbx_strand_id
1 'polypeptide(L)' 'MNNLLQIIILTLSAAFFLIGLHQTMTLGFMHSYWIFMLSISLILLYKLKKEKK' A
#
# COMPACT_ATOMS: atom_id res chain seq x y z
N MET A 1 13.42 -4.59 -13.53
CA MET A 1 12.28 -3.70 -13.21
C MET A 1 12.74 -2.26 -13.24
N ASN A 2 12.07 -1.41 -14.02
CA ASN A 2 12.44 0.00 -14.17
C ASN A 2 12.23 0.73 -12.84
N ASN A 3 13.16 1.61 -12.45
CA ASN A 3 13.11 2.35 -11.20
C ASN A 3 11.78 3.13 -11.03
N LEU A 4 11.18 3.57 -12.15
CA LEU A 4 9.87 4.22 -12.18
C LEU A 4 8.75 3.35 -11.63
N LEU A 5 8.69 2.06 -12.02
CA LEU A 5 7.62 1.15 -11.60
C LEU A 5 7.72 0.85 -10.09
N GLN A 6 8.94 0.75 -9.57
CA GLN A 6 9.22 0.63 -8.14
C GLN A 6 8.72 1.84 -7.34
N ILE A 7 9.00 3.05 -7.83
CA ILE A 7 8.54 4.30 -7.20
C ILE A 7 7.01 4.37 -7.24
N ILE A 8 6.38 4.04 -8.36
CA ILE A 8 4.92 4.05 -8.50
C ILE A 8 4.27 3.11 -7.47
N ILE A 9 4.75 1.87 -7.36
CA ILE A 9 4.19 0.90 -6.38
C ILE A 9 4.35 1.41 -4.95
N LEU A 10 5.52 1.98 -4.62
CA LEU A 10 5.82 2.50 -3.28
C LEU A 10 4.89 3.68 -2.94
N THR A 11 4.80 4.68 -3.82
CA THR A 11 3.96 5.86 -3.61
C THR A 11 2.49 5.49 -3.56
N LEU A 12 2.04 4.56 -4.41
CA LEU A 12 0.66 4.09 -4.43
C LEU A 12 0.30 3.35 -3.13
N SER A 13 1.21 2.54 -2.59
CA SER A 13 1.02 1.96 -1.25
C SER A 13 0.91 3.03 -0.17
N ALA A 14 1.82 4.01 -0.15
CA ALA A 14 1.76 5.08 0.84
C ALA A 14 0.44 5.87 0.77
N ALA A 15 -0.07 6.11 -0.44
CA ALA A 15 -1.38 6.74 -0.64
C ALA A 15 -2.52 5.90 -0.04
N PHE A 16 -2.57 4.59 -0.32
CA PHE A 16 -3.58 3.71 0.27
C PHE A 16 -3.49 3.65 1.79
N PHE A 17 -2.28 3.68 2.35
CA PHE A 17 -2.08 3.74 3.80
C PHE A 17 -2.67 5.01 4.41
N LEU A 18 -2.39 6.18 3.81
CA LEU A 18 -2.95 7.46 4.26
C LEU A 18 -4.48 7.50 4.17
N ILE A 19 -5.05 6.97 3.08
CA ILE A 19 -6.50 6.84 2.92
C ILE A 19 -7.08 5.93 4.00
N GLY A 20 -6.41 4.81 4.33
CA GLY A 20 -6.81 3.91 5.41
C GLY A 20 -6.81 4.56 6.78
N LEU A 21 -5.82 5.42 7.06
CA LEU A 21 -5.79 6.20 8.30
C LEU A 21 -6.98 7.16 8.37
N HIS A 22 -7.23 7.92 7.31
CA HIS A 22 -8.39 8.81 7.25
C HIS A 22 -9.71 8.04 7.41
N GLN A 23 -9.84 6.90 6.74
CA GLN A 23 -11.03 6.05 6.82
C GLN A 23 -11.20 5.46 8.23
N THR A 24 -10.11 5.13 8.92
CA THR A 24 -10.16 4.65 10.31
C THR A 24 -10.68 5.73 11.26
N MET A 25 -10.27 6.98 11.04
CA MET A 25 -10.72 8.12 11.84
C MET A 25 -12.19 8.47 11.59
N THR A 26 -12.72 8.21 10.39
CA THR A 26 -14.08 8.62 9.98
C THR A 26 -15.13 7.53 10.09
N LEU A 27 -14.79 6.29 9.72
CA LEU A 27 -15.71 5.15 9.62
C LEU A 27 -15.34 4.01 10.59
N GLY A 28 -14.20 4.13 11.28
CA GLY A 28 -13.68 3.10 12.18
C GLY A 28 -12.81 2.05 11.50
N PHE A 29 -12.15 1.25 12.33
CA PHE A 29 -11.12 0.30 11.88
C PHE A 29 -11.68 -0.86 11.04
N MET A 30 -12.86 -1.37 11.41
CA MET A 30 -13.46 -2.54 10.74
C MET A 30 -13.76 -2.27 9.27
N HIS A 31 -14.23 -1.07 8.94
CA HIS A 31 -14.56 -0.68 7.57
C HIS A 31 -13.31 -0.37 6.72
N SER A 32 -12.20 -0.02 7.38
CA SER A 32 -10.96 0.43 6.75
C SER A 32 -9.96 -0.70 6.54
N TYR A 33 -10.19 -1.86 7.16
CA TYR A 33 -9.31 -3.02 7.16
C TYR A 33 -8.88 -3.46 5.75
N TRP A 34 -9.81 -3.44 4.79
CA TRP A 34 -9.54 -3.87 3.41
C TRP A 34 -8.45 -3.02 2.72
N ILE A 35 -8.33 -1.75 3.10
CA ILE A 35 -7.49 -0.76 2.42
C ILE A 35 -6.08 -0.84 2.99
N PHE A 36 -5.97 -1.14 4.28
CA PHE A 36 -4.71 -1.54 4.89
C PHE A 36 -4.18 -2.83 4.28
N MET A 37 -5.04 -3.84 4.09
CA MET A 37 -4.65 -5.09 3.43
C MET A 37 -4.15 -4.86 2.00
N LEU A 38 -4.82 -3.99 1.24
CA LEU A 38 -4.35 -3.56 -0.07
C LEU A 38 -2.98 -2.88 0.00
N SER A 39 -2.80 -1.90 0.88
CA SER A 39 -1.52 -1.20 1.06
C SER A 39 -0.38 -2.16 1.39
N ILE A 40 -0.59 -3.07 2.34
CA ILE A 40 0.39 -4.07 2.76
C ILE A 40 0.72 -5.03 1.62
N SER A 41 -0.29 -5.45 0.84
CA SER A 41 -0.09 -6.29 -0.33
C SER A 41 0.77 -5.62 -1.41
N LEU A 42 0.57 -4.32 -1.65
CA LEU A 42 1.42 -3.52 -2.55
C LEU A 42 2.88 -3.41 -2.05
N ILE A 43 3.10 -3.24 -0.73
CA ILE A 43 4.43 -3.26 -0.12
C ILE A 43 5.11 -4.62 -0.28
N LEU A 44 4.37 -5.71 -0.04
CA LEU A 44 4.87 -7.07 -0.22
C LEU A 44 5.24 -7.34 -1.68
N LEU A 45 4.40 -6.91 -2.61
CA LEU A 45 4.65 -7.01 -4.04
C LEU A 45 5.89 -6.19 -4.45
N TYR A 46 6.09 -5.01 -3.87
CA TYR A 46 7.33 -4.23 -4.04
C TYR A 46 8.56 -5.01 -3.55
N LYS A 47 8.52 -5.58 -2.34
CA LYS A 47 9.61 -6.37 -1.75
C LYS A 47 9.94 -7.60 -2.60
N LEU A 48 8.92 -8.39 -2.96
CA LEU A 48 9.09 -9.59 -3.78
C LEU A 48 9.72 -9.28 -5.15
N LYS A 49 9.33 -8.16 -5.76
CA LYS A 49 9.90 -7.73 -7.04
C LYS A 49 11.31 -7.11 -6.90
N LYS A 50 11.68 -6.65 -5.71
CA LYS A 50 13.02 -6.15 -5.39
C LYS A 50 14.00 -7.30 -5.13
N GLU A 51 13.56 -8.35 -4.44
CA GLU A 51 14.39 -9.52 -4.09
C GLU A 51 14.61 -10.48 -5.28
N LYS A 52 13.68 -10.53 -6.24
CA LYS A 52 13.83 -11.32 -7.47
C LYS A 52 14.77 -10.69 -8.53
N LYS A 53 15.38 -9.54 -8.25
CA LYS A 53 16.28 -8.82 -9.16
C LYS A 53 17.69 -8.80 -8.57
#